data_AF-A0A920L5R5-F1
#
_entry.id   AF-A0A920L5R5-F1
#
_cell.length_a   1.000
_cell.length_b   1.000
_cell.length_c   1.000
_cell.angle_alpha   90.00
_cell.angle_beta   90.00
_cell.angle_gamma   90.00
#
_symmetry.space_group_name_H-M   'P 1'
#
loop_
_entity.id
_entity.type
_entity.pdbx_description
1 polymer ?
#
loop_
_entity_poly.entity_id
_entity_poly.type
_entity_poly.pdbx_seq_one_letter_code
_entity_poly.pdbx_strand_id
1 'polypeptide(L)'
;MIKLVYCLTKRYDIDHDSFYRYWLEEHGPLVNSVAEAIGASRYVQSHTILPELNELMIESRGLQAPYDGVPRYGGNHERLEQGMSSAAGVEAQGSS
;
A
#
# COMPACT_ATOMS: atom_id res chain seq x y z
N MET A 1 18.65 -5.28 -5.99
CA MET A 1 17.61 -4.89 -5.02
C MET A 1 16.56 -4.11 -5.78
N ILE A 2 15.30 -4.56 -5.72
CA ILE A 2 14.18 -3.89 -6.38
C ILE A 2 13.29 -3.20 -5.36
N LYS A 3 12.40 -2.35 -5.88
CA LYS A 3 11.35 -1.71 -5.10
C LYS A 3 10.03 -1.86 -5.84
N LEU A 4 9.08 -2.55 -5.23
CA LEU A 4 7.71 -2.66 -5.73
C LEU A 4 6.88 -1.53 -5.11
N VAL A 5 6.18 -0.78 -5.95
CA VAL A 5 5.26 0.30 -5.56
C VAL A 5 4.02 0.14 -6.42
N TYR A 6 2.85 0.17 -5.79
CA TYR A 6 1.59 0.23 -6.51
C TYR A 6 0.66 1.20 -5.78
N CYS A 7 -0.33 1.69 -6.51
CA CYS A 7 -1.23 2.73 -6.05
C CYS A 7 -2.62 2.12 -5.84
N LEU A 8 -3.20 2.33 -4.65
CA LEU A 8 -4.46 1.74 -4.23
C LEU A 8 -5.55 2.80 -4.14
N THR A 9 -6.72 2.47 -4.66
CA THR A 9 -7.96 3.20 -4.39
C THR A 9 -8.84 2.31 -3.54
N LYS A 10 -9.41 2.84 -2.46
CA LYS A 10 -10.34 2.12 -1.60
C LYS A 10 -11.58 1.72 -2.39
N ARG A 11 -12.27 0.67 -1.97
CA ARG A 11 -13.60 0.37 -2.50
C ARG A 11 -14.58 1.55 -2.33
N TYR A 12 -15.52 1.65 -3.28
CA TYR A 12 -16.48 2.75 -3.32
C TYR A 12 -17.43 2.79 -2.10
N ASP A 13 -17.65 1.65 -1.45
CA ASP A 13 -18.55 1.49 -0.30
C ASP A 13 -17.87 1.73 1.06
N ILE A 14 -16.57 2.05 1.05
CA ILE A 14 -15.77 2.32 2.25
C ILE A 14 -15.45 3.83 2.26
N ASP A 15 -15.66 4.50 3.40
CA ASP A 15 -15.24 5.89 3.57
C ASP A 15 -13.73 6.00 3.84
N HIS A 16 -13.18 7.20 3.67
CA HIS A 16 -11.74 7.43 3.77
C HIS A 16 -11.19 7.11 5.17
N ASP A 17 -11.89 7.47 6.24
CA ASP A 17 -11.39 7.30 7.61
C ASP A 17 -11.42 5.82 8.02
N SER A 18 -12.46 5.09 7.60
CA SER A 18 -12.53 3.64 7.77
C SER A 18 -11.41 2.91 7.02
N PHE A 19 -11.15 3.31 5.76
CA PHE A 19 -10.01 2.77 5.00
C PHE A 19 -8.70 3.08 5.71
N TYR A 20 -8.45 4.34 6.06
CA TYR A 20 -7.23 4.77 6.73
C TYR A 20 -6.95 3.96 8.00
N ARG A 21 -7.96 3.84 8.87
CA ARG A 21 -7.85 3.14 10.16
C ARG A 21 -7.57 1.66 9.96
N TYR A 22 -8.36 0.96 9.16
CA TYR A 22 -8.14 -0.45 8.86
C TYR A 22 -6.73 -0.67 8.28
N TRP A 23 -6.34 0.19 7.34
CA TRP A 23 -5.09 0.00 6.63
C TRP A 23 -3.89 0.20 7.56
N LEU A 24 -3.93 1.21 8.42
CA LEU A 24 -2.89 1.49 9.40
C LEU A 24 -2.83 0.47 10.54
N GLU A 25 -3.99 0.13 11.12
CA GLU A 25 -4.08 -0.61 12.38
C GLU A 25 -4.15 -2.14 12.20
N GLU A 26 -4.65 -2.61 11.05
CA GLU A 26 -4.85 -4.04 10.81
C GLU A 26 -3.99 -4.53 9.64
N HIS A 27 -4.10 -3.91 8.47
CA HIS A 27 -3.39 -4.36 7.27
C HIS A 27 -1.87 -4.19 7.41
N GLY A 28 -1.41 -3.04 7.91
CA GLY A 28 0.02 -2.77 8.12
C GLY A 28 0.68 -3.83 9.02
N PRO A 29 0.14 -4.12 10.21
CA PRO A 29 0.61 -5.20 11.07
C PRO A 29 0.53 -6.60 10.43
N LEU A 30 -0.53 -6.90 9.69
CA LEU A 30 -0.66 -8.16 8.95
C LEU A 30 0.49 -8.34 7.95
N VAL A 31 0.73 -7.34 7.09
CA VAL A 31 1.82 -7.39 6.10
C VAL A 31 3.18 -7.52 6.78
N ASN A 32 3.38 -6.80 7.89
CA ASN A 32 4.61 -6.92 8.67
C ASN A 32 4.81 -8.33 9.25
N SER A 33 3.73 -8.99 9.69
CA SER A 33 3.78 -10.35 10.24
C SER A 33 4.22 -11.40 9.23
N VAL A 34 3.96 -11.17 7.93
CA VAL A 34 4.37 -12.07 6.85
C VAL A 34 5.50 -11.53 5.96
N ALA A 35 6.14 -10.42 6.36
CA ALA A 35 7.15 -9.73 5.54
C ALA A 35 8.30 -10.65 5.09
N GLU A 36 8.76 -11.53 5.98
CA GLU A 36 9.80 -12.52 5.65
C GLU A 36 9.30 -13.56 4.63
N ALA A 37 8.07 -14.05 4.81
CA ALA A 37 7.45 -15.04 3.95
C ALA A 37 7.26 -14.50 2.52
N ILE A 38 6.89 -13.22 2.39
CA ILE A 38 6.76 -12.56 1.09
C ILE A 38 8.10 -12.05 0.53
N GLY A 39 9.22 -12.29 1.22
CA GLY A 39 10.56 -11.90 0.75
C GLY A 39 10.86 -10.40 0.83
N ALA A 40 10.08 -9.64 1.61
CA ALA A 40 10.27 -8.21 1.79
C ALA A 40 11.32 -7.92 2.88
N SER A 41 12.36 -7.16 2.52
CA SER A 41 13.32 -6.61 3.49
C SER A 41 12.86 -5.31 4.11
N ARG A 42 11.85 -4.66 3.52
CA ARG A 42 11.21 -3.45 4.04
C ARG A 42 9.80 -3.34 3.50
N TYR A 43 8.87 -2.99 4.38
CA TYR A 43 7.53 -2.55 4.03
C TYR A 43 7.33 -1.11 4.51
N VAL A 44 6.79 -0.25 3.64
CA VAL A 44 6.38 1.11 3.99
C VAL A 44 4.97 1.32 3.47
N GLN A 45 4.09 1.77 4.35
CA GLN A 45 2.73 2.18 4.03
C GLN A 45 2.68 3.71 3.96
N SER A 46 2.11 4.28 2.91
CA SER A 46 1.92 5.73 2.76
C SER A 46 0.45 6.03 2.53
N HIS A 47 -0.09 6.94 3.33
CA HIS A 47 -1.51 7.28 3.35
C HIS A 47 -1.72 8.70 2.85
N THR A 48 -2.86 8.94 2.23
CA THR A 48 -3.31 10.29 1.89
C THR A 48 -3.90 10.96 3.12
N ILE A 49 -3.30 12.08 3.56
CA ILE A 49 -3.65 12.74 4.84
C ILE A 49 -3.73 14.28 4.76
N LEU A 50 -3.46 14.89 3.61
CA LEU A 50 -3.41 16.36 3.43
C LEU A 50 -4.23 16.79 2.20
N PRO A 51 -5.58 16.80 2.30
CA PRO A 51 -6.44 17.06 1.15
C PRO A 51 -6.16 18.43 0.49
N GLU A 52 -5.94 19.49 1.25
CA GLU A 52 -5.71 20.84 0.72
C GLU A 52 -4.37 20.92 -0.05
N LEU A 53 -3.33 20.23 0.44
CA LEU A 53 -2.05 20.16 -0.25
C LEU A 53 -2.17 19.34 -1.55
N ASN A 54 -2.98 18.30 -1.55
CA ASN A 54 -3.22 17.49 -2.74
C ASN A 54 -3.96 18.30 -3.82
N GLU A 55 -5.00 19.05 -3.44
CA GLU A 55 -5.72 19.97 -4.33
C GLU A 55 -4.77 20.98 -4.97
N LEU A 56 -3.92 21.63 -4.17
CA LEU A 56 -2.90 22.55 -4.69
C LEU A 56 -1.95 21.88 -5.68
N MET A 57 -1.53 20.64 -5.43
CA MET A 57 -0.66 19.90 -6.34
C MET A 57 -1.37 19.52 -7.64
N ILE A 58 -2.66 19.18 -7.58
CA ILE A 58 -3.50 18.94 -8.76
C ILE A 58 -3.61 20.19 -9.60
N GLU A 59 -3.98 21.32 -9.00
CA GLU A 59 -4.16 22.60 -9.71
C GLU A 59 -2.86 23.11 -10.32
N SER A 60 -1.76 23.07 -9.56
CA SER A 60 -0.48 23.65 -9.99
C SER A 60 0.30 22.78 -10.99
N ARG A 61 0.10 21.46 -10.98
CA ARG A 61 0.88 20.51 -11.80
C ARG A 61 0.05 19.63 -12.73
N GLY A 62 -1.27 19.72 -12.70
CA GLY A 62 -2.16 18.89 -13.52
C GLY A 62 -2.12 17.40 -13.13
N LEU A 63 -1.95 17.09 -11.84
CA LEU A 63 -1.92 15.71 -11.36
C LEU A 63 -3.31 15.06 -11.40
N GLN A 64 -3.33 13.74 -11.36
CA GLN A 64 -4.55 12.96 -11.15
C GLN A 64 -5.00 13.03 -9.68
N ALA A 65 -6.22 12.57 -9.41
CA ALA A 65 -6.74 12.40 -8.07
C ALA A 65 -5.79 11.56 -7.19
N PRO A 66 -5.68 11.86 -5.89
CA PRO A 66 -4.81 11.11 -5.00
C PRO A 66 -5.32 9.68 -4.84
N TYR A 67 -4.39 8.75 -4.66
CA TYR A 67 -4.69 7.38 -4.24
C TYR A 67 -4.91 7.35 -2.72
N ASP A 68 -5.77 6.47 -2.23
CA ASP A 68 -6.02 6.35 -0.79
C ASP A 68 -4.81 5.75 -0.06
N GLY A 69 -4.03 4.90 -0.75
CA GLY A 69 -2.87 4.23 -0.17
C GLY A 69 -1.78 3.85 -1.18
N VAL A 70 -0.52 3.91 -0.76
CA VAL A 70 0.65 3.49 -1.55
C VAL A 70 1.58 2.61 -0.71
N PRO A 71 1.49 1.28 -0.80
CA PRO A 71 2.45 0.39 -0.17
C PRO A 71 3.75 0.34 -0.99
N ARG A 72 4.85 0.08 -0.30
CA ARG A 72 6.17 -0.05 -0.91
C ARG A 72 6.92 -1.19 -0.27
N TYR A 73 7.37 -2.12 -1.10
CA TYR A 73 8.18 -3.26 -0.71
C TYR A 73 9.59 -3.14 -1.27
N GLY A 74 10.60 -3.41 -0.45
CA GLY A 74 11.98 -3.56 -0.89
C GLY A 74 12.43 -5.01 -0.78
N GLY A 75 13.29 -5.47 -1.68
CA GLY A 75 13.82 -6.84 -1.60
C GLY A 75 14.61 -7.31 -2.81
N ASN A 76 14.96 -8.59 -2.80
CA ASN A 76 15.44 -9.31 -3.99
C ASN A 76 14.23 -9.63 -4.88
N HIS A 77 14.39 -9.49 -6.21
CA HIS A 77 13.27 -9.65 -7.14
C HIS A 77 12.68 -11.06 -7.13
N GLU A 78 13.49 -12.10 -7.20
CA GLU A 78 13.03 -13.50 -7.23
C GLU A 78 12.29 -13.86 -5.94
N ARG A 79 12.84 -13.44 -4.79
CA ARG A 79 12.19 -13.67 -3.48
C ARG A 79 10.87 -12.94 -3.34
N LEU A 80 10.80 -11.68 -3.78
CA LEU A 80 9.56 -10.92 -3.76
C LEU A 80 8.52 -11.51 -4.71
N GLU A 81 8.91 -11.90 -5.92
CA GLU A 81 8.00 -12.50 -6.90
C GLU A 81 7.41 -13.82 -6.40
N GLN A 82 8.27 -14.72 -5.89
CA GLN A 82 7.84 -15.99 -5.32
C GLN A 82 6.96 -15.78 -4.08
N GLY A 83 7.38 -14.90 -3.17
CA GLY A 83 6.68 -14.61 -1.93
C GLY A 83 5.31 -13.96 -2.14
N MET A 84 5.21 -13.00 -3.05
CA MET A 84 3.94 -12.34 -3.40
C MET A 84 2.95 -13.28 -4.08
N SER A 85 3.43 -14.33 -4.75
CA SER A 85 2.60 -15.37 -5.38
C SER A 85 2.21 -16.51 -4.41
N SER A 86 2.70 -16.47 -3.17
CA SER A 86 2.41 -17.47 -2.15
C SER A 86 1.08 -17.22 -1.44
N ALA A 87 0.59 -18.20 -0.67
CA ALA A 87 -0.62 -18.03 0.14
C ALA A 87 -0.52 -16.85 1.12
N ALA A 88 0.63 -16.66 1.77
CA ALA A 88 0.87 -15.52 2.65
C ALA A 88 0.89 -14.18 1.89
N GLY A 89 1.38 -14.20 0.64
CA GLY A 89 1.34 -13.03 -0.25
C GLY A 89 -0.09 -12.65 -0.64
N VAL A 90 -0.93 -13.63 -0.98
CA VAL A 90 -2.34 -13.43 -1.30
C VAL A 90 -3.11 -12.90 -0.09
N GLU A 91 -2.87 -13.46 1.10
CA GLU A 91 -3.46 -12.97 2.35
C GLU A 91 -3.06 -11.51 2.64
N ALA A 92 -1.76 -11.19 2.48
CA ALA A 92 -1.22 -9.85 2.69
C ALA A 92 -1.71 -8.81 1.69
N GLN A 93 -2.20 -9.20 0.51
CA GLN A 93 -2.72 -8.25 -0.46
C GLN A 93 -4.06 -7.66 0.00
N GLY A 94 -4.86 -8.40 0.76
CA GLY A 94 -6.14 -7.95 1.30
C GLY A 94 -7.14 -7.51 0.22
N SER A 95 -8.42 -7.37 0.58
CA SER A 95 -9.45 -6.79 -0.29
C SER A 95 -9.90 -5.46 0.30
N SER A 96 -9.09 -4.41 0.10
CA SER A 96 -9.36 -3.04 0.59
C SER A 96 -10.00 -2.19 -0.50
#